data_AF-A0A938EW86-F1
#
_entry.id   AF-A0A938EW86-F1
#
_cell.length_a   1.000
_cell.length_b   1.000
_cell.length_c   1.000
_cell.angle_alpha   90.00
_cell.angle_beta   90.00
_cell.angle_gamma   90.00
#
_symmetry.space_group_name_H-M   'P 1'
#
loop_
_entity.id
_entity.type
_entity.pdbx_description
1 polymer ?
#
loop_
_entity_poly.entity_id
_entity_poly.type
_entity_poly.pdbx_seq_one_letter_code
_entity_poly.pdbx_strand_id
1 'polypeptide(L)'
;MIIRKIKPLLLKIYEAASMQRWNDQIRTIEITELDKQAHKMIAAYVLGKCEQECGNRDIDWVEIIEAGFFDYLQRIILTDLKPPLFYELKQNREKYFQLNQWVYERIYPVIKDLGEDFCVRFRNYIMGNFNEGDAGPRRTEKFPGGQSTDVIVKKSLNKEKYAAGKKFHIKDINKKIVGAAHFYITKWEFNIIQRFNPRGYQVAEIANNIEKEQKKYNSIAGVKRFLSLKELINFIDICGQLRFQIRWSHLYRVPKTSVLGHMLIVAIFSYLFSYLNGSSSKKIVNNYFTGLFHDLPEVLTRDIINPVKKSVEGLDEIIKEYERSEMDKRIYKLLPLSWHDEIRMFTEKEFENTEIRDGQLVKAADDLAAFIEAYLSVENGIQNENLTEAMKNLKEKYKNKIVSSVDFGNIYEEFLWQQKN
;
A
#
# COMPACT_ATOMS: atom_id res chain seq x y z
N MET A 1 21.83 9.47 4.44
CA MET A 1 22.01 8.08 4.93
C MET A 1 22.29 7.21 3.72
N ILE A 2 23.37 6.40 3.71
CA ILE A 2 23.66 5.53 2.55
C ILE A 2 22.73 4.31 2.64
N ILE A 3 21.59 4.37 1.96
CA ILE A 3 20.75 3.20 1.69
C ILE A 3 21.61 2.28 0.83
N ARG A 4 21.98 1.10 1.34
CA ARG A 4 22.93 0.24 0.64
C ARG A 4 22.30 -0.48 -0.56
N LYS A 5 21.03 -0.89 -0.47
CA LYS A 5 20.19 -1.44 -1.56
C LYS A 5 18.70 -1.34 -1.20
N ILE A 6 17.87 -0.65 -1.99
CA ILE A 6 16.40 -0.61 -1.80
C ILE A 6 15.62 -1.23 -2.96
N LYS A 7 16.23 -1.36 -4.14
CA LYS A 7 15.60 -1.92 -5.35
C LYS A 7 14.85 -3.24 -5.09
N PRO A 8 15.39 -4.23 -4.36
CA PRO A 8 14.67 -5.49 -4.14
C PRO A 8 13.30 -5.30 -3.48
N LEU A 9 13.20 -4.38 -2.51
CA LEU A 9 11.92 -4.05 -1.86
C LEU A 9 10.99 -3.31 -2.81
N LEU A 10 11.52 -2.30 -3.54
CA LEU A 10 10.72 -1.53 -4.48
C LEU A 10 10.11 -2.46 -5.55
N LEU A 11 10.88 -3.38 -6.12
CA LEU A 11 10.37 -4.38 -7.07
C LEU A 11 9.39 -5.36 -6.42
N LYS A 12 9.66 -5.80 -5.18
CA LYS A 12 8.76 -6.71 -4.44
C LYS A 12 7.36 -6.11 -4.26
N ILE A 13 7.29 -4.81 -3.99
CA ILE A 13 6.04 -4.06 -3.84
C ILE A 13 5.21 -4.11 -5.13
N TYR A 14 5.82 -4.12 -6.32
CA TYR A 14 5.09 -4.18 -7.59
C TYR A 14 4.49 -5.54 -7.92
N GLU A 15 4.91 -6.64 -7.27
CA GLU A 15 4.37 -7.98 -7.54
C GLU A 15 2.84 -8.03 -7.36
N ALA A 16 2.29 -7.24 -6.41
CA ALA A 16 0.85 -7.20 -6.16
C ALA A 16 0.01 -6.65 -7.33
N ALA A 17 0.63 -5.94 -8.28
CA ALA A 17 -0.04 -5.47 -9.49
C ALA A 17 -0.41 -6.64 -10.42
N SER A 18 0.31 -7.77 -10.36
CA SER A 18 -0.01 -8.99 -11.10
C SER A 18 -0.88 -9.97 -10.31
N MET A 19 -1.04 -9.77 -9.00
CA MET A 19 -1.79 -10.69 -8.13
C MET A 19 -3.29 -10.51 -8.31
N GLN A 20 -3.90 -11.43 -9.06
CA GLN A 20 -5.34 -11.40 -9.34
C GLN A 20 -6.14 -11.84 -8.11
N ARG A 21 -7.12 -11.03 -7.73
CA ARG A 21 -8.09 -11.35 -6.68
C ARG A 21 -9.34 -11.95 -7.29
N TRP A 22 -10.03 -12.77 -6.49
CA TRP A 22 -11.26 -13.44 -6.89
C TRP A 22 -11.09 -14.29 -8.15
N ASN A 23 -9.87 -14.81 -8.35
CA ASN A 23 -9.51 -15.52 -9.57
C ASN A 23 -10.15 -16.90 -9.70
N ASP A 24 -10.74 -17.39 -8.62
CA ASP A 24 -11.51 -18.61 -8.47
C ASP A 24 -13.03 -18.40 -8.64
N GLN A 25 -13.49 -17.17 -8.88
CA GLN A 25 -14.89 -16.83 -9.12
C GLN A 25 -15.10 -16.32 -10.56
N ILE A 26 -16.32 -16.48 -11.08
CA ILE A 26 -16.74 -15.85 -12.34
C ILE A 26 -16.76 -14.34 -12.11
N ARG A 27 -15.91 -13.60 -12.84
CA ARG A 27 -15.79 -12.14 -12.76
C ARG A 27 -15.65 -11.54 -14.16
N THR A 28 -16.19 -10.34 -14.34
CA THR A 28 -16.17 -9.58 -15.60
C THR A 28 -15.08 -8.52 -15.66
N ILE A 29 -14.39 -8.29 -14.54
CA ILE A 29 -13.32 -7.31 -14.41
C ILE A 29 -12.09 -7.96 -13.76
N GLU A 30 -10.92 -7.50 -14.17
CA GLU A 30 -9.68 -7.79 -13.47
C GLU A 30 -9.61 -6.94 -12.20
N ILE A 31 -9.23 -7.57 -11.09
CA ILE A 31 -9.06 -6.90 -9.79
C ILE A 31 -7.75 -7.38 -9.22
N THR A 32 -6.86 -6.44 -8.88
CA THR A 32 -5.53 -6.77 -8.38
C THR A 32 -5.46 -6.62 -6.85
N GLU A 33 -4.49 -7.30 -6.23
CA GLU A 33 -4.18 -7.11 -4.81
C GLU A 33 -3.70 -5.69 -4.52
N LEU A 34 -2.94 -5.08 -5.43
CA LEU A 34 -2.50 -3.69 -5.30
C LEU A 34 -3.69 -2.74 -5.16
N ASP A 35 -4.69 -2.82 -6.05
CA ASP A 35 -5.87 -1.96 -6.03
C ASP A 35 -6.71 -2.15 -4.78
N LYS A 36 -6.84 -3.39 -4.30
CA LYS A 36 -7.56 -3.68 -3.06
C LYS A 36 -6.88 -3.04 -1.86
N GLN A 37 -5.54 -3.05 -1.83
CA GLN A 37 -4.77 -2.55 -0.69
C GLN A 37 -4.77 -1.02 -0.68
N ALA A 38 -4.72 -0.38 -1.85
CA ALA A 38 -4.91 1.05 -2.00
C ALA A 38 -6.28 1.49 -1.46
N HIS A 39 -7.34 0.83 -1.91
CA HIS A 39 -8.70 1.10 -1.46
C HIS A 39 -8.88 0.85 0.04
N LYS A 40 -8.24 -0.21 0.58
CA LYS A 40 -8.20 -0.50 2.02
C LYS A 40 -7.63 0.68 2.80
N MET A 41 -6.54 1.28 2.32
CA MET A 41 -5.90 2.39 3.05
C MET A 41 -6.70 3.69 2.97
N ILE A 42 -7.41 3.94 1.88
CA ILE A 42 -8.39 5.03 1.79
C ILE A 42 -9.54 4.81 2.79
N ALA A 43 -10.07 3.58 2.85
CA ALA A 43 -11.10 3.24 3.84
C ALA A 43 -10.58 3.35 5.28
N ALA A 44 -9.34 2.94 5.55
CA ALA A 44 -8.71 3.09 6.86
C ALA A 44 -8.54 4.57 7.26
N TYR A 45 -8.22 5.45 6.31
CA TYR A 45 -8.23 6.90 6.52
C TYR A 45 -9.61 7.39 6.96
N VAL A 46 -10.66 7.09 6.19
CA VAL A 46 -12.03 7.52 6.51
C VAL A 46 -12.48 6.98 7.87
N LEU A 47 -12.27 5.69 8.13
CA LEU A 47 -12.63 5.06 9.41
C LEU A 47 -11.87 5.67 10.59
N GLY A 48 -10.57 5.91 10.44
CA GLY A 48 -9.75 6.54 11.48
C GLY A 48 -10.17 7.98 11.77
N LYS A 49 -10.50 8.77 10.73
CA LYS A 49 -11.03 10.12 10.90
C LYS A 49 -12.40 10.12 11.59
N CYS A 50 -13.31 9.22 11.21
CA CYS A 50 -14.58 9.02 11.90
C CYS A 50 -14.39 8.65 13.38
N GLU A 51 -13.42 7.79 13.69
CA GLU A 51 -13.09 7.40 15.07
C GLU A 51 -12.56 8.59 15.89
N GLN A 52 -11.73 9.46 15.29
CA GLN A 52 -11.29 10.71 15.92
C GLN A 52 -12.45 11.67 16.21
N GLU A 53 -13.41 11.80 15.29
CA GLU A 53 -14.61 12.62 15.47
C GLU A 53 -15.55 12.07 16.55
N CYS A 54 -15.55 10.75 16.77
CA CYS A 54 -16.24 10.11 17.88
C CYS A 54 -15.55 10.32 19.24
N GLY A 55 -14.48 11.12 19.30
CA GLY A 55 -13.80 11.50 20.53
C GLY A 55 -12.58 10.64 20.89
N ASN A 56 -12.27 9.62 20.08
CA ASN A 56 -11.11 8.78 20.32
C ASN A 56 -9.84 9.41 19.74
N ARG A 57 -9.05 10.04 20.60
CA ARG A 57 -7.79 10.71 20.22
C ARG A 57 -6.59 9.77 20.23
N ASP A 58 -6.77 8.50 20.58
CA ASP A 58 -5.67 7.52 20.66
C ASP A 58 -5.21 6.98 19.30
N ILE A 59 -5.80 7.46 18.20
CA ILE A 59 -5.42 7.06 16.85
C ILE A 59 -3.99 7.47 16.55
N ASP A 60 -3.16 6.47 16.26
CA ASP A 60 -1.80 6.66 15.78
C ASP A 60 -1.76 6.35 14.28
N TRP A 61 -1.63 7.41 13.49
CA TRP A 61 -1.62 7.30 12.04
C TRP A 61 -0.39 6.60 11.49
N VAL A 62 0.76 6.67 12.17
CA VAL A 62 1.95 5.92 11.77
C VAL A 62 1.70 4.42 11.95
N GLU A 63 1.08 4.03 13.06
CA GLU A 63 0.71 2.64 13.30
C GLU A 63 -0.34 2.12 12.31
N ILE A 64 -1.32 2.95 11.90
CA ILE A 64 -2.28 2.57 10.85
C ILE A 64 -1.57 2.33 9.52
N ILE A 65 -0.65 3.22 9.14
CA ILE A 65 0.15 3.10 7.92
C ILE A 65 1.01 1.83 7.97
N GLU A 66 1.72 1.61 9.08
CA GLU A 66 2.56 0.42 9.27
C GLU A 66 1.73 -0.87 9.29
N ALA A 67 0.60 -0.92 10.00
CA ALA A 67 -0.29 -2.08 9.99
C ALA A 67 -0.79 -2.37 8.56
N GLY A 68 -1.18 -1.33 7.82
CA GLY A 68 -1.56 -1.42 6.41
C GLY A 68 -0.46 -2.01 5.52
N PHE A 69 0.77 -1.52 5.69
CA PHE A 69 1.94 -1.95 4.91
C PHE A 69 2.46 -3.33 5.34
N PHE A 70 2.40 -3.68 6.62
CA PHE A 70 2.80 -4.99 7.11
C PHE A 70 1.82 -6.09 6.67
N ASP A 71 0.50 -5.81 6.70
CA ASP A 71 -0.50 -6.67 6.07
C ASP A 71 -0.20 -6.88 4.58
N TYR A 72 0.22 -5.82 3.90
CA TYR A 72 0.55 -5.84 2.48
C TYR A 72 1.77 -6.73 2.19
N LEU A 73 2.86 -6.56 2.94
CA LEU A 73 4.06 -7.40 2.82
C LEU A 73 3.77 -8.87 3.11
N GLN A 74 2.98 -9.18 4.15
CA GLN A 74 2.54 -10.54 4.44
C GLN A 74 1.71 -11.11 3.27
N ARG A 75 0.80 -10.31 2.71
CA ARG A 75 -0.10 -10.74 1.65
C ARG A 75 0.61 -11.04 0.33
N ILE A 76 1.65 -10.28 -0.02
CA ILE A 76 2.50 -10.56 -1.19
C ILE A 76 3.09 -11.97 -1.10
N ILE A 77 3.51 -12.41 0.09
CA ILE A 77 4.06 -13.76 0.27
C ILE A 77 2.97 -14.84 0.27
N LEU A 78 1.82 -14.55 0.86
CA LEU A 78 0.71 -15.51 1.03
C LEU A 78 -0.33 -15.45 -0.09
N THR A 79 0.04 -14.98 -1.28
CA THR A 79 -0.92 -14.67 -2.35
C THR A 79 -1.73 -15.90 -2.79
N ASP A 80 -1.09 -17.07 -2.90
CA ASP A 80 -1.74 -18.31 -3.35
C ASP A 80 -2.56 -19.02 -2.27
N LEU A 81 -2.58 -18.47 -1.05
CA LEU A 81 -3.33 -19.04 0.05
C LEU A 81 -4.78 -18.54 0.02
N LYS A 82 -5.71 -19.47 -0.23
CA LYS A 82 -7.15 -19.19 -0.18
C LYS A 82 -7.56 -18.68 1.21
N PRO A 83 -8.46 -17.68 1.31
CA PRO A 83 -8.87 -17.12 2.60
C PRO A 83 -9.39 -18.16 3.62
N PRO A 84 -10.26 -19.14 3.26
CA PRO A 84 -10.73 -20.14 4.22
C PRO A 84 -9.60 -20.93 4.88
N LEU A 85 -8.62 -21.38 4.09
CA LEU A 85 -7.46 -22.10 4.62
C LEU A 85 -6.60 -21.22 5.53
N PHE A 86 -6.43 -19.95 5.19
CA PHE A 86 -5.75 -19.00 6.07
C PHE A 86 -6.47 -18.80 7.41
N TYR A 87 -7.82 -18.73 7.40
CA TYR A 87 -8.61 -18.63 8.63
C TYR A 87 -8.57 -19.92 9.46
N GLU A 88 -8.53 -21.09 8.83
CA GLU A 88 -8.31 -22.35 9.55
C GLU A 88 -6.92 -22.38 10.18
N LEU A 89 -5.88 -21.97 9.46
CA LEU A 89 -4.52 -21.88 10.00
C LEU A 89 -4.46 -20.92 11.20
N LYS A 90 -5.18 -19.79 11.15
CA LYS A 90 -5.30 -18.86 12.29
C LYS A 90 -5.89 -19.48 13.55
N GLN A 91 -6.74 -20.50 13.42
CA GLN A 91 -7.29 -21.21 14.59
C GLN A 91 -6.25 -22.12 15.25
N ASN A 92 -5.26 -22.59 14.48
CA ASN A 92 -4.13 -23.35 15.00
C ASN A 92 -2.94 -22.41 15.28
N ARG A 93 -2.80 -21.98 16.53
CA ARG A 93 -1.76 -21.05 17.00
C ARG A 93 -0.36 -21.43 16.49
N GLU A 94 0.02 -22.71 16.63
CA GLU A 94 1.35 -23.20 16.27
C GLU A 94 1.60 -23.13 14.75
N LYS A 95 0.67 -23.65 13.95
CA LYS A 95 0.78 -23.59 12.48
C LYS A 95 0.77 -22.15 11.98
N TYR A 96 -0.03 -21.28 12.59
CA TYR A 96 -0.05 -19.87 12.25
C TYR A 96 1.29 -19.19 12.54
N PHE A 97 1.91 -19.50 13.68
CA PHE A 97 3.24 -19.01 14.02
C PHE A 97 4.30 -19.51 13.02
N GLN A 98 4.30 -20.80 12.69
CA GLN A 98 5.23 -21.37 11.70
C GLN A 98 5.07 -20.73 10.32
N LEU A 99 3.83 -20.48 9.88
CA LEU A 99 3.54 -19.77 8.64
C LEU A 99 4.12 -18.34 8.67
N ASN A 100 3.91 -17.61 9.76
CA ASN A 100 4.40 -16.23 9.87
C ASN A 100 5.93 -16.15 9.99
N GLN A 101 6.57 -17.16 10.60
CA GLN A 101 8.02 -17.31 10.60
C GLN A 101 8.56 -17.51 9.19
N TRP A 102 7.91 -18.38 8.41
CA TRP A 102 8.27 -18.57 7.01
C TRP A 102 8.06 -17.29 6.18
N VAL A 103 6.98 -16.54 6.42
CA VAL A 103 6.76 -15.22 5.79
C VAL A 103 7.88 -14.25 6.11
N TYR A 104 8.27 -14.15 7.39
CA TYR A 104 9.35 -13.27 7.84
C TYR A 104 10.66 -13.62 7.12
N GLU A 105 11.02 -14.90 7.05
CA GLU A 105 12.24 -15.37 6.39
C GLU A 105 12.28 -15.03 4.90
N ARG A 106 11.12 -15.02 4.23
CA ARG A 106 11.01 -14.64 2.82
C ARG A 106 11.10 -13.12 2.58
N ILE A 107 10.60 -12.31 3.51
CA ILE A 107 10.61 -10.83 3.40
C ILE A 107 11.91 -10.22 3.94
N TYR A 108 12.52 -10.80 4.97
CA TYR A 108 13.72 -10.25 5.63
C TYR A 108 14.84 -9.83 4.67
N PRO A 109 15.21 -10.61 3.62
CA PRO A 109 16.27 -10.23 2.70
C PRO A 109 16.02 -8.91 1.95
N VAL A 110 14.75 -8.53 1.75
CA VAL A 110 14.38 -7.29 1.05
C VAL A 110 14.13 -6.11 1.99
N ILE A 111 13.83 -6.33 3.27
CA ILE A 111 13.60 -5.24 4.25
C ILE A 111 14.77 -4.96 5.18
N LYS A 112 15.79 -5.83 5.26
CA LYS A 112 16.93 -5.71 6.20
C LYS A 112 17.64 -4.34 6.13
N ASP A 113 17.70 -3.74 4.95
CA ASP A 113 18.38 -2.48 4.71
C ASP A 113 17.54 -1.25 5.14
N LEU A 114 16.30 -1.46 5.59
CA LEU A 114 15.49 -0.45 6.29
C LEU A 114 15.86 -0.29 7.77
N GLY A 115 16.75 -1.15 8.30
CA GLY A 115 17.21 -1.11 9.67
C GLY A 115 16.53 -2.13 10.59
N GLU A 116 17.24 -2.47 11.67
CA GLU A 116 16.83 -3.50 12.63
C GLU A 116 15.49 -3.18 13.29
N ASP A 117 15.28 -1.91 13.64
CA ASP A 117 14.05 -1.42 14.26
C ASP A 117 12.81 -1.71 13.38
N PHE A 118 12.85 -1.41 12.07
CA PHE A 118 11.77 -1.75 11.14
C PHE A 118 11.52 -3.26 11.07
N CYS A 119 12.59 -4.06 10.99
CA CYS A 119 12.50 -5.51 10.91
C CYS A 119 11.84 -6.11 12.16
N VAL A 120 12.20 -5.62 13.34
CA VAL A 120 11.61 -6.02 14.62
C VAL A 120 10.13 -5.65 14.68
N ARG A 121 9.75 -4.43 14.26
CA ARG A 121 8.34 -4.01 14.21
C ARG A 121 7.51 -4.89 13.29
N PHE A 122 8.00 -5.18 12.08
CA PHE A 122 7.32 -6.08 11.15
C PHE A 122 7.19 -7.49 11.71
N ARG A 123 8.27 -8.07 12.27
CA ARG A 123 8.24 -9.40 12.91
C ARG A 123 7.21 -9.45 14.02
N ASN A 124 7.24 -8.50 14.95
CA ASN A 124 6.32 -8.45 16.08
C ASN A 124 4.86 -8.31 15.62
N TYR A 125 4.62 -7.54 14.54
CA TYR A 125 3.29 -7.39 13.97
C TYR A 125 2.71 -8.72 13.48
N ILE A 126 3.44 -9.45 12.62
CA ILE A 126 2.93 -10.69 12.02
C ILE A 126 2.94 -11.87 13.00
N MET A 127 3.84 -11.88 13.98
CA MET A 127 3.89 -12.95 14.99
C MET A 127 2.80 -12.79 16.06
N GLY A 128 2.30 -11.57 16.27
CA GLY A 128 1.39 -11.27 17.37
C GLY A 128 2.03 -11.50 18.75
N ASN A 129 1.20 -11.73 19.78
CA ASN A 129 1.67 -12.00 21.16
C ASN A 129 2.19 -13.45 21.33
N PHE A 130 2.90 -14.01 20.36
CA PHE A 130 3.60 -15.29 20.54
C PHE A 130 4.94 -15.02 21.22
N ASN A 131 5.06 -15.40 22.49
CA ASN A 131 6.36 -15.41 23.15
C ASN A 131 7.12 -16.67 22.69
N GLU A 132 8.44 -16.59 22.54
CA GLU A 132 9.26 -17.76 22.14
C GLU A 132 9.14 -18.97 23.09
N GLY A 133 8.57 -18.78 24.30
CA GLY A 133 8.22 -19.85 25.23
C GLY A 133 6.88 -20.56 24.98
N ASP A 134 6.05 -20.05 24.06
CA ASP A 134 4.78 -20.70 23.65
C ASP A 134 4.99 -21.73 22.52
N ALA A 135 6.20 -21.79 21.95
CA ALA A 135 6.56 -22.86 21.03
C ALA A 135 6.80 -24.14 21.84
N GLY A 136 5.94 -25.13 21.67
CA GLY A 136 6.15 -26.48 22.21
C GLY A 136 7.50 -27.07 21.76
N PRO A 137 7.93 -28.19 22.36
CA PRO A 137 9.24 -28.77 22.09
C PRO A 137 9.46 -28.92 20.58
N ARG A 138 10.46 -28.19 20.06
CA ARG A 138 10.81 -28.13 18.64
C ARG A 138 11.02 -29.54 18.10
N ARG A 139 10.04 -30.09 17.37
CA ARG A 139 10.30 -31.25 16.50
C ARG A 139 11.04 -30.73 15.29
N THR A 140 12.30 -31.12 15.18
CA THR A 140 13.12 -30.94 13.98
C THR A 140 12.60 -31.85 12.88
N GLU A 141 11.47 -31.51 12.28
CA GLU A 141 11.09 -32.11 10.99
C GLU A 141 11.91 -31.42 9.90
N LYS A 142 12.92 -32.15 9.42
CA LYS A 142 13.70 -31.77 8.25
C LYS A 142 12.77 -31.78 7.04
N PHE A 143 12.39 -30.59 6.53
CA PHE A 143 11.89 -30.48 5.17
C PHE A 143 13.00 -30.92 4.19
N PRO A 144 12.69 -31.68 3.13
CA PRO A 144 13.70 -32.15 2.20
C PRO A 144 14.26 -30.98 1.39
N GLY A 145 15.57 -30.74 1.49
CA GLY A 145 16.30 -29.86 0.56
C GLY A 145 16.75 -28.48 1.06
N GLY A 146 16.95 -28.26 2.37
CA GLY A 146 17.52 -27.00 2.87
C GLY A 146 18.43 -27.22 4.08
N GLN A 147 19.61 -26.58 4.09
CA GLN A 147 20.49 -26.56 5.26
C GLN A 147 19.75 -25.99 6.49
N SER A 148 20.00 -26.57 7.66
CA SER A 148 19.37 -26.19 8.94
C SER A 148 19.61 -24.71 9.26
N THR A 149 18.52 -23.94 9.31
CA THR A 149 18.47 -22.47 9.43
C THR A 149 18.70 -21.93 10.85
N ASP A 150 18.80 -22.81 11.86
CA ASP A 150 19.08 -22.42 13.25
C ASP A 150 20.47 -21.75 13.43
N VAL A 151 21.37 -21.89 12.45
CA VAL A 151 22.73 -21.32 12.50
C VAL A 151 22.79 -19.89 11.94
N ILE A 152 21.91 -19.51 11.01
CA ILE A 152 21.97 -18.21 10.33
C ILE A 152 21.33 -17.11 11.20
N VAL A 153 20.25 -17.44 11.92
CA VAL A 153 19.57 -16.49 12.84
C VAL A 153 20.37 -16.29 14.14
N LYS A 154 21.09 -17.31 14.62
CA LYS A 154 21.87 -17.22 15.87
C LYS A 154 23.19 -16.44 15.73
N LYS A 155 23.78 -16.37 14.54
CA LYS A 155 25.07 -15.66 14.35
C LYS A 155 24.94 -14.14 14.18
N SER A 156 23.73 -13.63 13.98
CA SER A 156 23.50 -12.21 13.67
C SER A 156 22.69 -11.44 14.73
N LEU A 157 22.20 -12.11 15.78
CA LEU A 157 21.40 -11.49 16.82
C LEU A 157 22.00 -11.81 18.20
N ASN A 158 22.75 -10.86 18.75
CA ASN A 158 23.23 -10.92 20.13
C ASN A 158 22.03 -11.01 21.08
N LYS A 159 21.89 -12.15 21.76
CA LYS A 159 20.82 -12.48 22.71
C LYS A 159 20.70 -11.51 23.90
N GLU A 160 21.70 -10.67 24.15
CA GLU A 160 21.76 -9.85 25.37
C GLU A 160 21.19 -8.44 25.24
N LYS A 161 20.84 -7.96 24.03
CA LYS A 161 20.15 -6.66 23.86
C LYS A 161 18.62 -6.76 23.77
N TYR A 162 18.06 -7.97 23.79
CA TYR A 162 16.62 -8.24 23.61
C TYR A 162 15.74 -7.96 24.83
N ALA A 163 16.29 -7.41 25.92
CA ALA A 163 15.53 -7.14 27.16
C ALA A 163 15.15 -5.66 27.39
N ALA A 164 15.55 -4.72 26.52
CA ALA A 164 15.37 -3.28 26.78
C ALA A 164 14.62 -2.50 25.68
N GLY A 165 14.09 -3.17 24.65
CA GLY A 165 13.22 -2.52 23.66
C GLY A 165 11.79 -2.45 24.17
N LYS A 166 11.21 -1.23 24.30
CA LYS A 166 9.76 -1.06 24.50
C LYS A 166 9.01 -2.04 23.61
N LYS A 167 8.13 -2.87 24.18
CA LYS A 167 7.25 -3.77 23.40
C LYS A 167 6.56 -2.95 22.32
N PHE A 168 7.00 -3.09 21.07
CA PHE A 168 6.29 -2.50 19.94
C PHE A 168 4.95 -3.24 19.82
N HIS A 169 3.89 -2.57 20.23
CA HIS A 169 2.54 -3.10 20.18
C HIS A 169 1.65 -2.05 19.54
N ILE A 170 1.36 -2.22 18.25
CA ILE A 170 0.33 -1.42 17.57
C ILE A 170 -0.94 -1.50 18.40
N LYS A 171 -1.48 -0.33 18.76
CA LYS A 171 -2.70 -0.21 19.56
C LYS A 171 -3.81 -1.04 18.92
N ASP A 172 -4.56 -1.74 19.75
CA ASP A 172 -5.65 -2.63 19.32
C ASP A 172 -6.66 -1.90 18.42
N ILE A 173 -6.95 -0.62 18.71
CA ILE A 173 -7.85 0.20 17.86
C ILE A 173 -7.32 0.42 16.44
N ASN A 174 -6.03 0.68 16.27
CA ASN A 174 -5.42 0.94 14.95
C ASN A 174 -5.47 -0.31 14.07
N LYS A 175 -5.15 -1.49 14.67
CA LYS A 175 -5.33 -2.80 14.02
C LYS A 175 -6.78 -3.05 13.64
N LYS A 176 -7.72 -2.73 14.53
CA LYS A 176 -9.15 -2.88 14.30
C LYS A 176 -9.67 -1.99 13.17
N ILE A 177 -9.18 -0.76 13.03
CA ILE A 177 -9.52 0.13 11.91
C ILE A 177 -9.04 -0.46 10.58
N VAL A 178 -7.79 -0.91 10.49
CA VAL A 178 -7.25 -1.53 9.28
C VAL A 178 -7.99 -2.84 8.94
N GLY A 179 -8.33 -3.64 9.95
CA GLY A 179 -9.16 -4.84 9.80
C GLY A 179 -10.57 -4.54 9.30
N ALA A 180 -11.24 -3.53 9.87
CA ALA A 180 -12.55 -3.08 9.42
C ALA A 180 -12.52 -2.61 7.95
N ALA A 181 -11.52 -1.80 7.59
CA ALA A 181 -11.31 -1.34 6.22
C ALA A 181 -11.08 -2.53 5.27
N HIS A 182 -10.29 -3.52 5.68
CA HIS A 182 -10.04 -4.71 4.88
C HIS A 182 -11.33 -5.44 4.49
N PHE A 183 -12.20 -5.71 5.46
CA PHE A 183 -13.45 -6.44 5.21
C PHE A 183 -14.49 -5.58 4.51
N TYR A 184 -14.51 -4.27 4.76
CA TYR A 184 -15.37 -3.35 4.02
C TYR A 184 -15.05 -3.38 2.52
N ILE A 185 -13.76 -3.24 2.15
CA ILE A 185 -13.35 -3.31 0.73
C ILE A 185 -13.52 -4.71 0.15
N THR A 186 -13.29 -5.77 0.94
CA THR A 186 -13.56 -7.14 0.47
C THR A 186 -15.05 -7.33 0.15
N LYS A 187 -15.97 -6.77 0.97
CA LYS A 187 -17.41 -6.76 0.67
C LYS A 187 -17.74 -5.94 -0.57
N TRP A 188 -17.08 -4.79 -0.74
CA TRP A 188 -17.25 -3.94 -1.92
C TRP A 188 -16.92 -4.69 -3.22
N GLU A 189 -15.76 -5.36 -3.28
CA GLU A 189 -15.37 -6.19 -4.43
C GLU A 189 -16.34 -7.35 -4.65
N PHE A 190 -16.71 -8.04 -3.56
CA PHE A 190 -17.64 -9.15 -3.63
C PHE A 190 -19.02 -8.71 -4.17
N ASN A 191 -19.51 -7.52 -3.83
CA ASN A 191 -20.78 -7.02 -4.33
C ASN A 191 -20.77 -6.85 -5.86
N ILE A 192 -19.63 -6.50 -6.46
CA ILE A 192 -19.48 -6.47 -7.92
C ILE A 192 -19.62 -7.89 -8.47
N ILE A 193 -18.85 -8.83 -7.93
CA ILE A 193 -18.83 -10.23 -8.37
C ILE A 193 -20.21 -10.88 -8.24
N GLN A 194 -20.87 -10.69 -7.09
CA GLN A 194 -22.18 -11.22 -6.79
C GLN A 194 -23.24 -10.74 -7.80
N ARG A 195 -23.17 -9.50 -8.29
CA ARG A 195 -24.12 -9.00 -9.29
C ARG A 195 -24.01 -9.73 -10.63
N PHE A 196 -22.81 -10.17 -11.00
CA PHE A 196 -22.58 -10.89 -12.27
C PHE A 196 -22.89 -12.38 -12.18
N ASN A 197 -22.72 -12.99 -11.01
CA ASN A 197 -23.03 -14.41 -10.80
C ASN A 197 -23.85 -14.63 -9.51
N PRO A 198 -25.09 -14.10 -9.42
CA PRO A 198 -25.86 -14.10 -8.16
C PRO A 198 -26.26 -15.50 -7.68
N ARG A 199 -26.28 -16.49 -8.57
CA ARG A 199 -26.63 -17.89 -8.28
C ARG A 199 -25.41 -18.82 -8.21
N GLY A 200 -24.20 -18.26 -8.11
CA GLY A 200 -22.99 -19.07 -7.93
C GLY A 200 -23.05 -19.88 -6.63
N TYR A 201 -22.62 -21.14 -6.68
CA TYR A 201 -22.80 -22.07 -5.56
C TYR A 201 -22.15 -21.61 -4.24
N GLN A 202 -21.02 -20.88 -4.30
CA GLN A 202 -20.34 -20.35 -3.10
C GLN A 202 -20.83 -18.96 -2.67
N VAL A 203 -21.69 -18.29 -3.46
CA VAL A 203 -22.00 -16.87 -3.24
C VAL A 203 -22.67 -16.65 -1.87
N ALA A 204 -23.61 -17.50 -1.48
CA ALA A 204 -24.26 -17.40 -0.18
C ALA A 204 -23.28 -17.61 0.98
N GLU A 205 -22.38 -18.60 0.87
CA GLU A 205 -21.36 -18.89 1.88
C GLU A 205 -20.37 -17.72 2.03
N ILE A 206 -19.85 -17.20 0.91
CA ILE A 206 -18.92 -16.06 0.89
C ILE A 206 -19.59 -14.82 1.49
N ALA A 207 -20.85 -14.54 1.12
CA ALA A 207 -21.61 -13.41 1.67
C ALA A 207 -21.74 -13.50 3.20
N ASN A 208 -22.13 -14.68 3.71
CA ASN A 208 -22.27 -14.94 5.15
C ASN A 208 -20.93 -14.80 5.89
N ASN A 209 -19.84 -15.31 5.30
CA ASN A 209 -18.51 -15.21 5.89
C ASN A 209 -18.04 -13.75 5.97
N ILE A 210 -18.22 -12.96 4.90
CA ILE A 210 -17.86 -11.54 4.91
C ILE A 210 -18.68 -10.78 5.94
N GLU A 211 -20.00 -11.02 6.02
CA GLU A 211 -20.87 -10.36 6.99
C GLU A 211 -20.48 -10.70 8.43
N LYS A 212 -20.17 -11.98 8.70
CA LYS A 212 -19.67 -12.44 10.01
C LYS A 212 -18.38 -11.73 10.40
N GLU A 213 -17.44 -11.56 9.47
CA GLU A 213 -16.19 -10.85 9.74
C GLU A 213 -16.42 -9.35 9.96
N GLN A 214 -17.28 -8.69 9.16
CA GLN A 214 -17.63 -7.28 9.36
C GLN A 214 -18.27 -7.03 10.73
N LYS A 215 -19.14 -7.93 11.20
CA LYS A 215 -19.80 -7.81 12.52
C LYS A 215 -18.81 -7.70 13.68
N LYS A 216 -17.58 -8.23 13.56
CA LYS A 216 -16.54 -8.12 14.59
C LYS A 216 -16.11 -6.68 14.87
N TYR A 217 -16.32 -5.78 13.91
CA TYR A 217 -15.90 -4.38 13.98
C TYR A 217 -17.06 -3.42 14.28
N ASN A 218 -18.30 -3.93 14.39
CA ASN A 218 -19.49 -3.11 14.62
C ASN A 218 -19.48 -2.36 15.96
N SER A 219 -18.64 -2.75 16.93
CA SER A 219 -18.51 -2.06 18.21
C SER A 219 -17.70 -0.77 18.12
N ILE A 220 -16.91 -0.58 17.06
CA ILE A 220 -16.04 0.58 16.86
C ILE A 220 -16.88 1.80 16.49
N ALA A 221 -16.67 2.92 17.17
CA ALA A 221 -17.50 4.11 17.02
C ALA A 221 -17.39 4.71 15.61
N GLY A 222 -16.17 4.78 15.07
CA GLY A 222 -15.84 5.26 13.74
C GLY A 222 -16.46 4.40 12.64
N VAL A 223 -16.54 3.07 12.84
CA VAL A 223 -17.26 2.17 11.91
C VAL A 223 -18.75 2.46 11.92
N LYS A 224 -19.38 2.58 13.10
CA LYS A 224 -20.81 2.93 13.20
C LYS A 224 -21.11 4.28 12.55
N ARG A 225 -20.28 5.30 12.83
CA ARG A 225 -20.41 6.63 12.24
C ARG A 225 -20.28 6.56 10.73
N PHE A 226 -19.23 5.92 10.21
CA PHE A 226 -19.03 5.74 8.78
C PHE A 226 -20.23 5.09 8.09
N LEU A 227 -20.74 3.97 8.63
CA LEU A 227 -21.89 3.26 8.05
C LEU A 227 -23.19 4.08 8.10
N SER A 228 -23.28 5.08 8.98
CA SER A 228 -24.42 6.00 9.05
C SER A 228 -24.36 7.17 8.06
N LEU A 229 -23.22 7.40 7.41
CA LEU A 229 -22.97 8.54 6.53
C LEU A 229 -22.86 8.08 5.07
N LYS A 230 -23.94 8.24 4.32
CA LYS A 230 -24.01 7.82 2.89
C LYS A 230 -22.98 8.56 2.03
N GLU A 231 -22.67 9.80 2.39
CA GLU A 231 -21.69 10.66 1.73
C GLU A 231 -20.30 10.03 1.78
N LEU A 232 -19.86 9.54 2.94
CA LEU A 232 -18.55 8.89 3.09
C LEU A 232 -18.49 7.54 2.38
N ILE A 233 -19.60 6.79 2.35
CA ILE A 233 -19.71 5.56 1.56
C ILE A 233 -19.50 5.88 0.07
N ASN A 234 -20.21 6.89 -0.44
CA ASN A 234 -20.06 7.34 -1.82
C ASN A 234 -18.64 7.83 -2.12
N PHE A 235 -17.98 8.51 -1.17
CA PHE A 235 -16.58 8.93 -1.32
C PHE A 235 -15.65 7.72 -1.51
N ILE A 236 -15.75 6.71 -0.65
CA ILE A 236 -14.96 5.47 -0.79
C ILE A 236 -15.30 4.77 -2.10
N ASP A 237 -16.57 4.73 -2.51
CA ASP A 237 -17.00 4.12 -3.77
C ASP A 237 -16.37 4.82 -4.98
N ILE A 238 -16.35 6.16 -4.99
CA ILE A 238 -15.71 6.96 -6.04
C ILE A 238 -14.21 6.69 -6.08
N CYS A 239 -13.50 6.71 -4.94
CA CYS A 239 -12.08 6.35 -4.89
C CYS A 239 -11.83 4.94 -5.44
N GLY A 240 -12.74 4.00 -5.18
CA GLY A 240 -12.66 2.64 -5.72
C GLY A 240 -12.69 2.57 -7.24
N GLN A 241 -13.30 3.54 -7.93
CA GLN A 241 -13.39 3.56 -9.40
C GLN A 241 -12.06 3.86 -10.09
N LEU A 242 -11.09 4.47 -9.39
CA LEU A 242 -9.75 4.74 -9.92
C LEU A 242 -9.01 3.46 -10.34
N ARG A 243 -9.44 2.28 -9.86
CA ARG A 243 -8.89 0.99 -10.32
C ARG A 243 -9.18 0.68 -11.79
N PHE A 244 -10.22 1.28 -12.35
CA PHE A 244 -10.61 1.09 -13.76
C PHE A 244 -9.85 2.02 -14.71
N GLN A 245 -9.11 2.99 -14.16
CA GLN A 245 -8.26 3.87 -14.93
C GLN A 245 -6.87 3.26 -15.00
N ILE A 246 -6.53 2.69 -16.15
CA ILE A 246 -5.22 2.08 -16.37
C ILE A 246 -4.23 3.15 -16.82
N ARG A 247 -3.11 3.25 -16.10
CA ARG A 247 -2.04 4.20 -16.44
C ARG A 247 -1.31 3.78 -17.69
N TRP A 248 -0.83 4.76 -18.45
CA TRP A 248 -0.18 4.53 -19.75
C TRP A 248 -1.07 3.72 -20.70
N SER A 249 -2.37 4.02 -20.72
CA SER A 249 -3.41 3.23 -21.41
C SER A 249 -3.15 2.97 -22.91
N HIS A 250 -2.35 3.80 -23.56
CA HIS A 250 -1.95 3.67 -24.97
C HIS A 250 -0.75 2.75 -25.19
N LEU A 251 -0.08 2.28 -24.12
CA LEU A 251 1.08 1.40 -24.17
C LEU A 251 0.73 0.04 -23.56
N TYR A 252 1.20 -1.02 -24.18
CA TYR A 252 1.15 -2.35 -23.56
C TYR A 252 2.17 -2.38 -22.41
N ARG A 253 1.76 -2.72 -21.19
CA ARG A 253 2.63 -2.75 -20.00
C ARG A 253 2.45 -4.03 -19.20
N VAL A 254 3.55 -4.49 -18.60
CA VAL A 254 3.58 -5.66 -17.71
C VAL A 254 4.45 -5.36 -16.48
N PRO A 255 3.89 -5.38 -15.26
CA PRO A 255 2.46 -5.47 -14.97
C PRO A 255 1.70 -4.18 -15.37
N LYS A 256 0.41 -4.30 -15.65
CA LYS A 256 -0.47 -3.13 -15.75
C LYS A 256 -0.67 -2.54 -14.35
N THR A 257 -0.63 -1.22 -14.24
CA THR A 257 -0.98 -0.50 -13.01
C THR A 257 -2.16 0.43 -13.26
N SER A 258 -3.12 0.43 -12.34
CA SER A 258 -4.20 1.41 -12.31
C SER A 258 -3.74 2.71 -11.62
N VAL A 259 -4.51 3.79 -11.75
CA VAL A 259 -4.30 5.02 -10.97
C VAL A 259 -4.40 4.72 -9.47
N LEU A 260 -5.40 3.95 -9.05
CA LEU A 260 -5.57 3.56 -7.64
C LEU A 260 -4.36 2.79 -7.09
N GLY A 261 -3.86 1.83 -7.87
CA GLY A 261 -2.69 1.05 -7.49
C GLY A 261 -1.43 1.91 -7.41
N HIS A 262 -1.22 2.79 -8.39
CA HIS A 262 -0.12 3.74 -8.42
C HIS A 262 -0.11 4.65 -7.19
N MET A 263 -1.26 5.21 -6.78
CA MET A 263 -1.38 6.03 -5.57
C MET A 263 -0.86 5.31 -4.32
N LEU A 264 -1.14 4.00 -4.16
CA LEU A 264 -0.58 3.23 -3.05
C LEU A 264 0.93 3.05 -3.16
N ILE A 265 1.47 2.83 -4.36
CA ILE A 265 2.93 2.74 -4.57
C ILE A 265 3.59 4.05 -4.12
N VAL A 266 3.08 5.20 -4.58
CA VAL A 266 3.60 6.52 -4.21
C VAL A 266 3.47 6.75 -2.70
N ALA A 267 2.36 6.33 -2.08
CA ALA A 267 2.18 6.40 -0.63
C ALA A 267 3.24 5.57 0.12
N ILE A 268 3.44 4.31 -0.26
CA ILE A 268 4.43 3.41 0.36
C ILE A 268 5.85 3.97 0.19
N PHE A 269 6.20 4.43 -1.01
CA PHE A 269 7.53 5.02 -1.26
C PHE A 269 7.73 6.29 -0.43
N SER A 270 6.72 7.16 -0.37
CA SER A 270 6.75 8.37 0.47
C SER A 270 6.94 8.03 1.95
N TYR A 271 6.26 6.98 2.46
CA TYR A 271 6.48 6.47 3.81
C TYR A 271 7.90 5.93 4.01
N LEU A 272 8.38 5.06 3.12
CA LEU A 272 9.71 4.45 3.22
C LEU A 272 10.80 5.52 3.25
N PHE A 273 10.77 6.50 2.35
CA PHE A 273 11.77 7.55 2.29
C PHE A 273 11.66 8.54 3.46
N SER A 274 10.45 8.83 3.93
CA SER A 274 10.25 9.65 5.15
C SER A 274 10.73 8.92 6.42
N TYR A 275 10.59 7.60 6.47
CA TYR A 275 11.13 6.79 7.55
C TYR A 275 12.66 6.77 7.51
N LEU A 276 13.25 6.54 6.33
CA LEU A 276 14.70 6.44 6.15
C LEU A 276 15.44 7.77 6.37
N ASN A 277 14.80 8.91 6.11
CA ASN A 277 15.41 10.22 6.38
C ASN A 277 15.15 10.75 7.81
N GLY A 278 14.45 9.98 8.65
CA GLY A 278 14.16 10.36 10.03
C GLY A 278 13.15 11.51 10.15
N SER A 279 12.19 11.62 9.22
CA SER A 279 11.13 12.62 9.29
C SER A 279 10.28 12.49 10.56
N SER A 280 9.70 13.60 11.01
CA SER A 280 8.75 13.58 12.12
C SER A 280 7.51 12.76 11.78
N SER A 281 6.83 12.20 12.79
CA SER A 281 5.60 11.42 12.60
C SER A 281 4.55 12.17 11.78
N LYS A 282 4.42 13.49 12.01
CA LYS A 282 3.48 14.33 11.24
C LYS A 282 3.84 14.41 9.76
N LYS A 283 5.13 14.56 9.42
CA LYS A 283 5.61 14.52 8.03
C LYS A 283 5.42 13.15 7.40
N ILE A 284 5.75 12.06 8.10
CA ILE A 284 5.54 10.69 7.62
C ILE A 284 4.07 10.48 7.22
N VAL A 285 3.15 10.85 8.11
CA VAL A 285 1.70 10.71 7.90
C VAL A 285 1.23 11.54 6.71
N ASN A 286 1.60 12.82 6.68
CA ASN A 286 1.16 13.72 5.62
C ASN A 286 1.77 13.35 4.26
N ASN A 287 3.04 12.92 4.21
CA ASN A 287 3.68 12.46 2.98
C ASN A 287 3.00 11.18 2.45
N TYR A 288 2.71 10.22 3.32
CA TYR A 288 1.99 8.99 2.95
C TYR A 288 0.61 9.30 2.37
N PHE A 289 -0.20 10.10 3.08
CA PHE A 289 -1.56 10.42 2.62
C PHE A 289 -1.58 11.35 1.41
N THR A 290 -0.56 12.21 1.26
CA THR A 290 -0.37 12.94 0.00
C THR A 290 -0.15 11.95 -1.14
N GLY A 291 0.77 11.00 -1.01
CA GLY A 291 0.96 9.95 -2.03
C GLY A 291 -0.31 9.14 -2.30
N LEU A 292 -1.08 8.82 -1.26
CA LEU A 292 -2.32 8.05 -1.37
C LEU A 292 -3.46 8.81 -2.05
N PHE A 293 -3.46 10.14 -2.04
CA PHE A 293 -4.55 10.96 -2.57
C PHE A 293 -4.18 11.88 -3.73
N HIS A 294 -2.89 12.04 -4.08
CA HIS A 294 -2.46 13.06 -5.04
C HIS A 294 -3.18 12.98 -6.40
N ASP A 295 -3.39 11.78 -6.94
CA ASP A 295 -4.12 11.54 -8.20
C ASP A 295 -5.64 11.35 -8.00
N LEU A 296 -6.20 11.63 -6.80
CA LEU A 296 -7.64 11.58 -6.58
C LEU A 296 -8.44 12.44 -7.59
N PRO A 297 -7.98 13.65 -7.98
CA PRO A 297 -8.69 14.44 -9.00
C PRO A 297 -8.87 13.72 -10.34
N GLU A 298 -8.00 12.77 -10.69
CA GLU A 298 -8.11 11.99 -11.93
C GLU A 298 -9.39 11.13 -11.98
N VAL A 299 -10.09 10.91 -10.86
CA VAL A 299 -11.41 10.26 -10.89
C VAL A 299 -12.42 11.03 -11.74
N LEU A 300 -12.21 12.34 -11.92
CA LEU A 300 -13.11 13.28 -12.59
C LEU A 300 -12.72 13.51 -14.06
N THR A 301 -11.43 13.42 -14.38
CA THR A 301 -10.85 13.71 -15.70
C THR A 301 -10.33 12.48 -16.44
N ARG A 302 -10.15 11.35 -15.72
CA ARG A 302 -9.34 10.18 -16.10
C ARG A 302 -7.84 10.49 -16.13
N ASP A 303 -7.01 9.44 -16.15
CA ASP A 303 -5.57 9.57 -16.42
C ASP A 303 -5.32 10.23 -17.78
N ILE A 304 -4.90 11.49 -17.76
CA ILE A 304 -4.42 12.23 -18.92
C ILE A 304 -2.90 12.15 -18.92
N ILE A 305 -2.34 11.44 -19.91
CA ILE A 305 -0.89 11.24 -20.01
C ILE A 305 -0.12 12.56 -20.17
N ASN A 306 1.07 12.63 -19.57
CA ASN A 306 1.91 13.83 -19.55
C ASN A 306 2.22 14.45 -20.93
N PRO A 307 2.47 13.68 -22.01
CA PRO A 307 2.63 14.26 -23.36
C PRO A 307 1.39 15.02 -23.84
N VAL A 308 0.19 14.58 -23.47
CA VAL A 308 -1.06 15.26 -23.82
C VAL A 308 -1.23 16.52 -22.99
N LYS A 309 -0.97 16.47 -21.67
CA LYS A 309 -1.02 17.65 -20.78
C LYS A 309 -0.16 18.81 -21.30
N LYS A 310 0.97 18.50 -21.95
CA LYS A 310 1.93 19.49 -22.50
C LYS A 310 1.78 19.78 -23.99
N SER A 311 0.76 19.23 -24.63
CA SER A 311 0.58 19.35 -26.09
C SER A 311 0.22 20.76 -26.56
N VAL A 312 -0.38 21.56 -25.67
CA VAL A 312 -0.82 22.93 -25.93
C VAL A 312 -0.43 23.80 -24.73
N GLU A 313 0.14 24.98 -25.00
CA GLU A 313 0.45 25.97 -23.96
C GLU A 313 -0.82 26.35 -23.18
N GLY A 314 -0.78 26.30 -21.84
CA GLY A 314 -1.94 26.59 -20.99
C GLY A 314 -2.87 25.42 -20.70
N LEU A 315 -2.71 24.26 -21.36
CA LEU A 315 -3.63 23.13 -21.19
C LEU A 315 -3.51 22.48 -19.79
N ASP A 316 -2.30 22.38 -19.24
CA ASP A 316 -2.08 21.83 -17.89
C ASP A 316 -2.80 22.69 -16.83
N GLU A 317 -2.77 24.01 -16.98
CA GLU A 317 -3.47 24.95 -16.11
C GLU A 317 -4.99 24.80 -16.22
N ILE A 318 -5.52 24.67 -17.44
CA ILE A 318 -6.96 24.45 -17.67
C ILE A 318 -7.43 23.12 -17.06
N ILE A 319 -6.66 22.05 -17.22
CA ILE A 319 -6.96 20.74 -16.63
C ILE A 319 -7.02 20.86 -15.10
N LYS A 320 -6.01 21.50 -14.49
CA LYS A 320 -5.96 21.71 -13.04
C LYS A 320 -7.12 22.56 -12.52
N GLU A 321 -7.49 23.63 -13.23
CA GLU A 321 -8.63 24.47 -12.85
C GLU A 321 -9.95 23.68 -12.93
N TYR A 322 -10.12 22.88 -13.98
CA TYR A 322 -11.27 22.00 -14.13
C TYR A 322 -11.33 20.94 -13.02
N GLU A 323 -10.21 20.27 -12.73
CA GLU A 323 -10.08 19.28 -11.65
C GLU A 323 -10.45 19.89 -10.30
N ARG A 324 -9.92 21.06 -9.96
CA ARG A 324 -10.28 21.79 -8.74
C ARG A 324 -11.78 22.09 -8.69
N SER A 325 -12.35 22.60 -9.79
CA SER A 325 -13.78 22.91 -9.88
C SER A 325 -14.66 21.67 -9.67
N GLU A 326 -14.30 20.54 -10.25
CA GLU A 326 -15.06 19.31 -10.11
C GLU A 326 -14.86 18.66 -8.73
N MET A 327 -13.68 18.79 -8.12
CA MET A 327 -13.43 18.40 -6.72
C MET A 327 -14.39 19.14 -5.77
N ASP A 328 -14.56 20.46 -5.93
CA ASP A 328 -15.53 21.28 -5.18
C ASP A 328 -16.98 20.85 -5.39
N LYS A 329 -17.35 20.52 -6.63
CA LYS A 329 -18.73 20.16 -6.95
C LYS A 329 -19.11 18.75 -6.51
N ARG A 330 -18.17 17.81 -6.51
CA ARG A 330 -18.47 16.37 -6.36
C ARG A 330 -17.80 15.71 -5.16
N ILE A 331 -16.54 16.02 -4.87
CA ILE A 331 -15.75 15.31 -3.85
C ILE A 331 -15.89 15.96 -2.48
N TYR A 332 -15.62 17.27 -2.36
CA TYR A 332 -15.66 17.97 -1.08
C TYR A 332 -17.08 17.97 -0.46
N LYS A 333 -18.14 17.88 -1.26
CA LYS A 333 -19.53 17.72 -0.76
C LYS A 333 -19.78 16.39 -0.06
N LEU A 334 -18.94 15.38 -0.31
CA LEU A 334 -19.06 14.07 0.31
C LEU A 334 -18.26 13.97 1.62
N LEU A 335 -17.51 15.02 1.97
CA LEU A 335 -16.59 15.04 3.10
C LEU A 335 -17.02 16.09 4.13
N PRO A 336 -16.84 15.82 5.44
CA PRO A 336 -16.99 16.84 6.48
C PRO A 336 -16.10 18.06 6.21
N LEU A 337 -16.62 19.27 6.49
CA LEU A 337 -15.89 20.53 6.31
C LEU A 337 -14.52 20.54 7.01
N SER A 338 -14.44 19.89 8.17
CA SER A 338 -13.21 19.74 8.97
C SER A 338 -12.09 18.97 8.24
N TRP A 339 -12.39 18.25 7.16
CA TRP A 339 -11.42 17.46 6.38
C TRP A 339 -10.98 18.18 5.10
N HIS A 340 -11.60 19.31 4.75
CA HIS A 340 -11.37 19.93 3.45
C HIS A 340 -9.92 20.42 3.31
N ASP A 341 -9.38 21.09 4.33
CA ASP A 341 -8.03 21.65 4.27
C ASP A 341 -6.95 20.57 4.12
N GLU A 342 -7.10 19.44 4.81
CA GLU A 342 -6.16 18.31 4.70
C GLU A 342 -6.24 17.63 3.33
N ILE A 343 -7.46 17.41 2.80
CA ILE A 343 -7.61 16.82 1.47
C ILE A 343 -7.10 17.77 0.39
N ARG A 344 -7.38 19.09 0.48
CA ARG A 344 -6.80 20.11 -0.41
C ARG A 344 -5.28 20.08 -0.41
N MET A 345 -4.69 19.97 0.79
CA MET A 345 -3.23 19.82 0.90
C MET A 345 -2.76 18.59 0.14
N PHE A 346 -3.45 17.45 0.26
CA PHE A 346 -3.07 16.20 -0.39
C PHE A 346 -3.29 16.17 -1.92
N THR A 347 -4.21 16.96 -2.47
CA THR A 347 -4.65 16.83 -3.88
C THR A 347 -4.42 18.06 -4.77
N GLU A 348 -4.26 19.26 -4.21
CA GLU A 348 -4.13 20.49 -5.01
C GLU A 348 -2.78 21.19 -4.86
N LYS A 349 -2.09 20.87 -3.77
CA LYS A 349 -0.76 21.41 -3.42
C LYS A 349 0.18 20.27 -3.08
N GLU A 350 -0.06 19.09 -3.63
CA GLU A 350 0.49 17.80 -3.23
C GLU A 350 2.02 17.79 -3.13
N PHE A 351 2.71 18.51 -4.02
CA PHE A 351 4.17 18.53 -4.08
C PHE A 351 4.83 19.78 -3.48
N GLU A 352 4.06 20.67 -2.85
CA GLU A 352 4.62 21.83 -2.14
C GLU A 352 5.23 21.43 -0.79
N ASN A 353 6.35 22.06 -0.41
CA ASN A 353 6.91 21.87 0.93
C ASN A 353 6.13 22.70 1.96
N THR A 354 5.84 22.12 3.12
CA THR A 354 5.25 22.81 4.27
C THR A 354 5.99 22.41 5.55
N GLU A 355 5.69 23.06 6.68
CA GLU A 355 6.27 22.67 7.97
C GLU A 355 5.95 21.20 8.32
N ILE A 356 4.78 20.73 7.88
CA ILE A 356 4.21 19.43 8.23
C ILE A 356 4.28 18.41 7.08
N ARG A 357 4.83 18.75 5.91
CA ARG A 357 4.95 17.86 4.75
C ARG A 357 6.19 18.17 3.92
N ASP A 358 6.84 17.13 3.43
CA ASP A 358 7.92 17.22 2.45
C ASP A 358 7.39 16.85 1.05
N GLY A 359 6.87 17.84 0.32
CA GLY A 359 6.27 17.64 -1.00
C GLY A 359 7.27 17.26 -2.08
N GLN A 360 8.53 17.69 -1.96
CA GLN A 360 9.61 17.31 -2.88
C GLN A 360 9.93 15.81 -2.77
N LEU A 361 9.93 15.26 -1.56
CA LEU A 361 10.08 13.81 -1.35
C LEU A 361 8.91 13.03 -1.95
N VAL A 362 7.67 13.50 -1.80
CA VAL A 362 6.50 12.86 -2.42
C VAL A 362 6.60 12.91 -3.94
N LYS A 363 7.05 14.04 -4.53
CA LYS A 363 7.25 14.13 -5.98
C LYS A 363 8.34 13.18 -6.49
N ALA A 364 9.42 13.04 -5.74
CA ALA A 364 10.48 12.08 -6.08
C ALA A 364 10.00 10.62 -5.97
N ALA A 365 9.11 10.31 -5.02
CA ALA A 365 8.47 9.00 -4.92
C ALA A 365 7.54 8.71 -6.12
N ASP A 366 6.74 9.69 -6.56
CA ASP A 366 5.88 9.60 -7.76
C ASP A 366 6.71 9.36 -9.03
N ASP A 367 7.73 10.18 -9.26
CA ASP A 367 8.62 10.04 -10.42
C ASP A 367 9.38 8.70 -10.42
N LEU A 368 9.76 8.19 -9.24
CA LEU A 368 10.37 6.86 -9.12
C LEU A 368 9.36 5.74 -9.42
N ALA A 369 8.11 5.90 -9.00
CA ALA A 369 7.06 4.93 -9.33
C ALA A 369 6.81 4.88 -10.85
N ALA A 370 6.73 6.03 -11.52
CA ALA A 370 6.62 6.09 -12.98
C ALA A 370 7.83 5.48 -13.69
N PHE A 371 9.04 5.68 -13.16
CA PHE A 371 10.25 5.03 -13.67
C PHE A 371 10.20 3.51 -13.53
N ILE A 372 9.83 2.97 -12.36
CA ILE A 372 9.78 1.52 -12.12
C ILE A 372 8.70 0.84 -12.96
N GLU A 373 7.57 1.52 -13.19
CA GLU A 373 6.53 1.07 -14.12
C GLU A 373 7.07 0.85 -15.55
N ALA A 374 7.85 1.81 -16.05
CA ALA A 374 8.50 1.70 -17.36
C ALA A 374 9.60 0.64 -17.36
N TYR A 375 10.46 0.63 -16.33
CA TYR A 375 11.53 -0.35 -16.16
C TYR A 375 11.00 -1.78 -16.16
N LEU A 376 9.98 -2.09 -15.35
CA LEU A 376 9.38 -3.42 -15.30
C LEU A 376 8.80 -3.83 -16.65
N SER A 377 8.16 -2.91 -17.37
CA SER A 377 7.61 -3.22 -18.69
C SER A 377 8.72 -3.61 -19.67
N VAL A 378 9.82 -2.87 -19.68
CA VAL A 378 10.98 -3.15 -20.55
C VAL A 378 11.66 -4.46 -20.16
N GLU A 379 11.86 -4.72 -18.87
CA GLU A 379 12.44 -5.97 -18.37
C GLU A 379 11.56 -7.19 -18.67
N ASN A 380 10.25 -7.01 -18.76
CA ASN A 380 9.29 -8.04 -19.20
C ASN A 380 9.20 -8.14 -20.74
N GLY A 381 10.13 -7.54 -21.47
CA GLY A 381 10.26 -7.68 -22.93
C GLY A 381 9.43 -6.70 -23.74
N ILE A 382 8.80 -5.70 -23.13
CA ILE A 382 8.06 -4.68 -23.88
C ILE A 382 9.04 -3.66 -24.45
N GLN A 383 9.25 -3.73 -25.76
CA GLN A 383 10.07 -2.77 -26.50
C GLN A 383 9.21 -1.62 -27.00
N ASN A 384 9.34 -0.46 -26.36
CA ASN A 384 8.68 0.76 -26.77
C ASN A 384 9.57 1.97 -26.51
N GLU A 385 9.68 2.86 -27.50
CA GLU A 385 10.54 4.05 -27.43
C GLU A 385 10.09 5.02 -26.34
N ASN A 386 8.78 5.24 -26.17
CA ASN A 386 8.25 6.15 -25.15
C ASN A 386 8.60 5.67 -23.72
N LEU A 387 8.55 4.36 -23.47
CA LEU A 387 8.94 3.79 -22.17
C LEU A 387 10.44 3.98 -21.91
N THR A 388 11.25 3.72 -22.95
CA THR A 388 12.70 3.87 -22.89
C THR A 388 13.12 5.33 -22.67
N GLU A 389 12.48 6.26 -23.38
CA GLU A 389 12.70 7.69 -23.24
C GLU A 389 12.27 8.19 -21.86
N ALA A 390 11.10 7.76 -21.37
CA ALA A 390 10.65 8.09 -20.01
C ALA A 390 11.66 7.63 -18.95
N MET A 391 12.20 6.41 -19.08
CA MET A 391 13.25 5.93 -18.17
C MET A 391 14.52 6.79 -18.24
N LYS A 392 15.00 7.13 -19.44
CA LYS A 392 16.18 7.97 -19.63
C LYS A 392 15.98 9.36 -19.02
N ASN A 393 14.85 10.00 -19.32
CA ASN A 393 14.52 11.34 -18.85
C ASN A 393 14.44 11.39 -17.31
N LEU A 394 13.80 10.39 -16.69
CA LEU A 394 13.69 10.31 -15.23
C LEU A 394 15.05 10.00 -14.57
N LYS A 395 15.84 9.08 -15.16
CA LYS A 395 17.18 8.78 -14.65
C LYS A 395 18.12 9.99 -14.71
N GLU A 396 18.14 10.72 -15.83
CA GLU A 396 18.94 11.95 -15.94
C GLU A 396 18.41 13.06 -15.01
N LYS A 397 17.08 13.18 -14.85
CA LYS A 397 16.47 14.15 -13.92
C LYS A 397 16.96 13.96 -12.48
N TYR A 398 17.19 12.73 -12.03
CA TYR A 398 17.59 12.40 -10.66
C TYR A 398 19.08 12.07 -10.48
N LYS A 399 19.87 12.15 -11.55
CA LYS A 399 21.31 11.93 -11.52
C LYS A 399 21.98 12.82 -10.47
N ASN A 400 22.73 12.21 -9.56
CA ASN A 400 23.40 12.87 -8.44
C ASN A 400 22.49 13.73 -7.55
N LYS A 401 21.16 13.52 -7.58
CA LYS A 401 20.22 14.28 -6.74
C LYS A 401 20.01 13.62 -5.39
N ILE A 402 20.22 14.41 -4.35
CA ILE A 402 19.79 14.11 -2.99
C ILE A 402 18.52 14.92 -2.73
N VAL A 403 17.42 14.24 -2.44
CA VAL A 403 16.14 14.85 -2.05
C VAL A 403 15.90 14.52 -0.59
N SER A 404 15.83 15.54 0.26
CA SER A 404 15.48 15.38 1.68
C SER A 404 16.31 14.31 2.40
N SER A 405 17.63 14.35 2.19
CA SER A 405 18.63 13.41 2.74
C SER A 405 18.60 11.98 2.19
N VAL A 406 17.79 11.72 1.15
CA VAL A 406 17.72 10.47 0.40
C VAL A 406 18.42 10.64 -0.93
N ASP A 407 19.38 9.77 -1.22
CA ASP A 407 20.16 9.78 -2.46
C ASP A 407 19.38 9.07 -3.58
N PHE A 408 18.50 9.81 -4.26
CA PHE A 408 17.74 9.29 -5.39
C PHE A 408 18.67 8.94 -6.56
N GLY A 409 19.77 9.68 -6.76
CA GLY A 409 20.76 9.33 -7.77
C GLY A 409 21.24 7.89 -7.63
N ASN A 410 21.63 7.48 -6.42
CA ASN A 410 22.03 6.09 -6.14
C ASN A 410 20.90 5.10 -6.35
N ILE A 411 19.67 5.41 -5.91
CA ILE A 411 18.49 4.55 -6.09
C ILE A 411 18.25 4.25 -7.57
N TYR A 412 18.29 5.25 -8.44
CA TYR A 412 18.13 5.07 -9.89
C TYR A 412 19.28 4.26 -10.52
N GLU A 413 20.50 4.34 -9.97
CA GLU A 413 21.63 3.52 -10.44
C GLU A 413 21.54 2.03 -10.07
N GLU A 414 20.74 1.66 -9.06
CA GLU A 414 20.46 0.24 -8.79
C GLU A 414 19.73 -0.45 -9.98
N PHE A 415 19.07 0.34 -10.83
CA PHE A 415 18.35 -0.13 -12.03
C PHE A 415 19.29 -0.11 -13.24
N LEU A 416 20.12 -1.15 -13.34
CA LEU A 416 20.91 -1.44 -14.53
C LEU A 416 19.97 -1.78 -15.70
N TRP A 417 20.12 -1.06 -16.81
CA TRP A 417 19.43 -1.31 -18.06
C TRP A 417 20.42 -1.11 -19.20
N GLN A 418 20.67 -2.15 -19.97
CA GLN A 418 21.48 -2.08 -21.19
C GLN A 418 20.55 -1.98 -22.38
N GLN A 419 20.62 -0.87 -23.10
CA GLN A 419 19.96 -0.76 -24.39
C GLN A 419 20.61 -1.79 -25.32
N LYS A 420 19.86 -2.80 -25.76
CA LYS A 420 20.29 -3.60 -26.91
C LYS A 420 20.23 -2.64 -28.10
N ASN A 421 21.42 -2.17 -28.51
CA ASN A 421 21.59 -1.38 -29.73
C ASN A 421 21.20 -2.18 -30.97
#